data_AF-A0A1Q7KSF5-F1
#
_entry.id   AF-A0A1Q7KSF5-F1
#
_cell.length_a   1.000
_cell.length_b   1.000
_cell.length_c   1.000
_cell.angle_alpha   90.00
_cell.angle_beta   90.00
_cell.angle_gamma   90.00
#
_symmetry.space_group_name_H-M   'P 1'
#
loop_
_entity.id
_entity.type
_entity.pdbx_description
1 polymer ?
#
loop_
_entity_poly.entity_id
_entity_poly.type
_entity_poly.pdbx_seq_one_letter_code
_entity_poly.pdbx_strand_id
1 'polypeptide(L)'
;MGLCVYHFTWSVEEACVEMHRQVALRKATAERRVEMATYVGECALLLARVTSNLCLSDDLKRRILCTFLSLMNLKENLERAPNGHAPELRVPETGLLPTPAVVTDWRNSESNANLRSQV
;
A
#
# COMPACT_ATOMS: atom_id res chain seq x y z
N MET A 1 8.72 -12.44 -31.17
CA MET A 1 9.61 -11.32 -31.56
C MET A 1 10.24 -10.76 -30.29
N GLY A 2 11.57 -10.75 -30.16
CA GLY A 2 12.26 -10.18 -29.00
C GLY A 2 12.51 -8.68 -29.18
N LEU A 3 12.42 -7.89 -28.11
CA LEU A 3 12.82 -6.48 -28.10
C LEU A 3 14.34 -6.37 -27.94
N CYS A 4 14.98 -5.43 -28.65
CA CYS A 4 16.39 -5.11 -28.37
C CYS A 4 16.50 -4.27 -27.08
N VAL A 5 17.71 -4.17 -26.51
CA VAL A 5 17.95 -3.46 -25.23
C VAL A 5 17.40 -2.04 -25.27
N TYR A 6 17.64 -1.28 -26.34
CA TYR A 6 17.13 0.08 -26.49
C TYR A 6 15.61 0.14 -26.41
N HIS A 7 14.90 -0.68 -27.20
CA HIS A 7 13.43 -0.68 -27.22
C HIS A 7 12.84 -1.19 -25.91
N PHE A 8 13.50 -2.17 -25.27
CA PHE A 8 13.12 -2.63 -23.94
C PHE A 8 13.24 -1.50 -22.91
N THR A 9 14.40 -0.84 -22.82
CA THR A 9 14.62 0.28 -21.91
C THR A 9 13.62 1.41 -22.15
N TRP A 10 13.38 1.79 -23.42
CA TRP A 10 12.36 2.78 -23.78
C TRP A 10 10.96 2.38 -23.26
N SER A 11 10.55 1.13 -23.47
CA SER A 11 9.23 0.67 -23.02
C SER A 11 9.06 0.72 -21.50
N VAL A 12 10.14 0.45 -20.75
CA VAL A 12 10.16 0.56 -19.28
C VAL A 12 10.07 2.02 -18.85
N GLU A 13 10.75 2.93 -19.54
CA GLU A 13 10.67 4.38 -19.27
C GLU A 13 9.24 4.90 -19.47
N GLU A 14 8.56 4.54 -20.57
CA GLU A 14 7.16 4.93 -20.80
C GLU A 14 6.23 4.39 -19.71
N ALA A 15 6.40 3.12 -19.33
CA ALA A 15 5.63 2.52 -18.25
C ALA A 15 5.89 3.25 -16.91
N CYS A 16 7.13 3.63 -16.62
CA CYS A 16 7.47 4.44 -15.44
C CYS A 16 6.74 5.77 -15.43
N VAL A 17 6.67 6.49 -16.56
CA VAL A 17 5.97 7.77 -16.64
C VAL A 17 4.50 7.64 -16.24
N GLU A 18 3.80 6.64 -16.79
CA GLU A 18 2.39 6.44 -16.46
C GLU A 18 2.20 5.96 -15.01
N MET A 19 3.06 5.08 -14.53
CA MET A 19 3.02 4.62 -13.13
C MET A 19 3.28 5.74 -12.14
N HIS A 20 4.26 6.62 -12.39
CA HIS A 20 4.52 7.81 -11.59
C HIS A 20 3.29 8.71 -11.53
N ARG A 21 2.61 8.90 -12.66
CA ARG A 21 1.37 9.66 -12.73
C ARG A 21 0.26 9.03 -11.87
N GLN A 22 0.10 7.71 -11.90
CA GLN A 22 -0.88 7.00 -11.07
C GLN A 22 -0.60 7.15 -9.58
N VAL A 23 0.67 7.08 -9.18
CA VAL A 23 1.11 7.23 -7.79
C VAL A 23 0.93 8.68 -7.31
N ALA A 24 1.37 9.66 -8.09
CA ALA A 24 1.24 11.08 -7.76
C ALA A 24 -0.22 11.50 -7.57
N LEU A 25 -1.12 10.98 -8.41
CA LEU A 25 -2.55 11.27 -8.33
C LEU A 25 -3.29 10.39 -7.31
N ARG A 26 -2.61 9.47 -6.61
CA ARG A 26 -3.21 8.48 -5.70
C ARG A 26 -4.35 7.68 -6.35
N LYS A 27 -4.22 7.39 -7.65
CA LYS A 27 -5.25 6.69 -8.45
C LYS A 27 -5.06 5.17 -8.51
N ALA A 28 -3.96 4.65 -7.98
CA ALA A 28 -3.68 3.22 -7.98
C ALA A 28 -4.40 2.51 -6.81
N THR A 29 -5.19 1.48 -7.12
CA THR A 29 -5.76 0.57 -6.12
C THR A 29 -4.66 -0.25 -5.42
N ALA A 30 -4.97 -0.89 -4.29
CA ALA A 30 -4.00 -1.75 -3.60
C ALA A 30 -3.49 -2.90 -4.50
N GLU A 31 -4.39 -3.54 -5.25
CA GLU A 31 -4.04 -4.56 -6.23
C GLU A 31 -3.10 -4.02 -7.31
N ARG A 32 -3.43 -2.84 -7.88
CA ARG A 32 -2.58 -2.19 -8.88
C ARG A 32 -1.19 -1.86 -8.32
N ARG A 33 -1.09 -1.43 -7.06
CA ARG A 33 0.20 -1.16 -6.41
C ARG A 33 1.06 -2.41 -6.28
N VAL A 34 0.46 -3.57 -6.01
CA VAL A 34 1.17 -4.85 -5.98
C VAL A 34 1.68 -5.22 -7.38
N GLU A 35 0.83 -5.09 -8.40
CA GLU A 35 1.22 -5.33 -9.79
C GLU A 35 2.38 -4.42 -10.22
N MET A 36 2.29 -3.13 -9.90
CA MET A 36 3.35 -2.15 -10.17
C MET A 36 4.66 -2.52 -9.46
N ALA A 37 4.60 -2.95 -8.20
CA ALA A 37 5.78 -3.36 -7.45
C ALA A 37 6.46 -4.58 -8.08
N THR A 38 5.68 -5.58 -8.51
CA THR A 38 6.18 -6.76 -9.24
C THR A 38 6.85 -6.33 -10.55
N TYR A 39 6.16 -5.53 -11.36
CA TYR A 39 6.68 -5.05 -12.63
C TYR A 39 8.00 -4.28 -12.47
N VAL A 40 8.09 -3.41 -11.47
CA VAL A 40 9.32 -2.65 -11.17
C VAL A 40 10.48 -3.59 -10.82
N GLY A 41 10.23 -4.60 -10.00
CA GLY A 41 11.24 -5.60 -9.63
C GLY A 41 11.73 -6.42 -10.82
N GLU A 42 10.81 -6.90 -11.66
CA GLU A 42 11.15 -7.68 -12.86
C GLU A 42 11.95 -6.86 -13.88
N CYS A 43 11.52 -5.61 -14.13
CA CYS A 43 12.24 -4.72 -15.05
C CYS A 43 13.64 -4.40 -14.53
N ALA A 44 13.79 -4.12 -13.23
CA ALA A 44 15.09 -3.89 -12.62
C ALA A 44 16.02 -5.11 -12.77
N LEU A 45 15.50 -6.32 -12.56
CA LEU A 45 16.26 -7.55 -12.72
C LEU A 45 16.69 -7.77 -14.18
N LEU A 46 15.79 -7.55 -15.13
CA LEU A 46 16.09 -7.67 -16.56
C LEU A 46 17.13 -6.64 -17.01
N LEU A 47 16.98 -5.37 -16.60
CA LEU A 47 17.96 -4.32 -16.87
C LEU A 47 19.33 -4.69 -16.28
N ALA A 48 19.37 -5.24 -15.06
CA ALA A 48 20.61 -5.63 -14.41
C ALA A 48 21.31 -6.75 -15.20
N ARG A 49 20.54 -7.76 -15.63
CA ARG A 49 21.05 -8.85 -16.47
C ARG A 49 21.60 -8.34 -17.80
N VAL A 50 20.90 -7.47 -18.52
CA VAL A 50 21.43 -6.98 -19.81
C VAL A 50 22.68 -6.13 -19.61
N THR A 51 22.77 -5.32 -18.54
CA THR A 51 23.97 -4.52 -18.26
C THR A 51 25.17 -5.35 -17.83
N SER A 52 24.97 -6.51 -17.19
CA SER A 52 26.07 -7.37 -16.75
C SER A 52 26.58 -8.33 -17.83
N ASN A 53 25.75 -8.67 -18.82
CA ASN A 53 26.05 -9.69 -19.83
C ASN A 53 26.43 -9.10 -21.20
N LEU A 54 26.27 -7.80 -21.43
CA LEU A 54 26.48 -7.17 -22.74
C LEU A 54 27.44 -5.98 -22.66
N CYS A 55 28.29 -5.85 -23.68
CA CYS A 55 29.04 -4.62 -23.91
C CYS A 55 28.11 -3.58 -24.53
N LEU A 56 27.61 -2.66 -23.70
CA LEU A 56 26.74 -1.57 -24.14
C LEU A 56 27.54 -0.30 -24.42
N SER A 57 27.04 0.55 -25.32
CA SER A 57 27.58 1.91 -25.49
C SER A 57 27.36 2.73 -24.22
N ASP A 58 28.21 3.74 -23.99
CA ASP A 58 28.09 4.58 -22.80
C ASP A 58 26.77 5.37 -22.76
N ASP A 59 26.24 5.75 -23.93
CA ASP A 59 24.90 6.35 -24.04
C ASP A 59 23.81 5.41 -23.53
N LEU A 60 23.89 4.13 -23.90
CA LEU A 60 22.91 3.14 -23.45
C LEU A 60 23.08 2.82 -21.97
N LYS A 61 24.31 2.73 -21.45
CA LYS A 61 24.57 2.59 -20.01
C LYS A 61 23.98 3.77 -19.21
N ARG A 62 24.22 5.00 -19.68
CA ARG A 62 23.67 6.22 -19.07
C ARG A 62 22.14 6.14 -19.03
N ARG A 63 21.51 5.76 -20.14
CA ARG A 63 20.06 5.62 -20.23
C ARG A 63 19.51 4.58 -19.26
N ILE A 64 20.13 3.40 -19.21
CA ILE A 64 19.72 2.34 -18.27
C ILE A 64 19.90 2.80 -16.82
N LEU A 65 20.97 3.53 -16.49
CA LEU A 65 21.15 4.10 -15.16
C LEU A 65 20.02 5.09 -14.82
N CYS A 66 19.64 5.99 -15.74
CA CYS A 66 18.49 6.88 -15.55
C CYS A 66 17.18 6.10 -15.35
N THR A 67 17.02 4.98 -16.07
CA THR A 67 15.87 4.09 -15.93
C THR A 67 15.84 3.44 -14.55
N PHE A 68 16.98 2.94 -14.05
CA PHE A 68 17.09 2.38 -12.69
C PHE A 68 16.71 3.39 -11.61
N LEU A 69 17.18 4.64 -11.72
CA LEU A 69 16.83 5.70 -10.78
C LEU A 69 15.32 5.97 -10.78
N SER A 70 14.70 5.95 -11.97
CA SER A 70 13.25 6.11 -12.12
C SER A 70 12.46 4.97 -11.47
N LEU A 71 12.93 3.72 -11.64
CA LEU A 71 12.36 2.53 -11.01
C LEU A 71 12.52 2.56 -9.48
N MET A 72 13.70 2.95 -8.97
CA MET A 72 13.94 3.10 -7.54
C MET A 72 13.02 4.14 -6.92
N ASN A 73 12.89 5.30 -7.56
CA ASN A 73 11.98 6.35 -7.09
C ASN A 73 10.52 5.86 -7.06
N LEU A 74 10.10 5.12 -8.08
CA LEU A 74 8.76 4.55 -8.13
C LEU A 74 8.54 3.54 -6.99
N LYS A 75 9.51 2.64 -6.76
CA LYS A 75 9.48 1.67 -5.65
C LYS A 75 9.35 2.37 -4.29
N GLU A 76 10.17 3.38 -4.05
CA GLU A 76 10.14 4.16 -2.82
C GLU A 76 8.79 4.86 -2.60
N ASN A 77 8.22 5.45 -3.66
CA ASN A 77 6.90 6.08 -3.57
C ASN A 77 5.78 5.05 -3.33
N LEU A 78 5.88 3.85 -3.91
CA LEU A 78 4.97 2.76 -3.64
C LEU A 78 5.06 2.25 -2.19
N GLU A 79 6.22 2.29 -1.57
CA GLU A 79 6.42 1.91 -0.16
C GLU A 79 5.96 3.01 0.80
N ARG A 80 6.16 4.29 0.42
CA ARG A 80 5.82 5.45 1.25
C ARG A 80 4.32 5.74 1.29
N ALA A 81 3.58 5.44 0.22
CA ALA A 81 2.14 5.71 0.20
C ALA A 81 1.43 4.87 1.29
N PRO A 82 0.67 5.49 2.22
CA PRO A 82 0.14 4.81 3.39
C PRO A 82 -0.70 3.61 2.96
N ASN A 83 -0.37 2.45 3.51
CA ASN A 83 -1.19 1.25 3.41
C ASN A 83 -2.44 1.46 4.27
N GLY A 84 -3.42 2.22 3.77
CA GLY A 84 -4.82 2.08 4.16
C GLY A 84 -5.17 2.01 5.66
N HIS A 85 -4.41 2.60 6.59
CA HIS A 85 -5.03 3.14 7.79
C HIS A 85 -5.44 4.56 7.45
N ALA A 86 -6.66 4.68 6.92
CA ALA A 86 -7.41 5.90 7.14
C ALA A 86 -7.30 6.22 8.63
N PRO A 87 -7.02 7.47 9.06
CA PRO A 87 -7.36 7.86 10.41
C PRO A 87 -8.84 7.56 10.53
N GLU A 88 -9.18 6.55 11.33
CA GLU A 88 -10.54 6.30 11.72
C GLU A 88 -11.07 7.65 12.15
N LEU A 89 -12.01 8.17 11.37
CA LEU A 89 -12.60 9.48 11.59
C LEU A 89 -13.39 9.28 12.88
N ARG A 90 -12.71 9.45 14.01
CA ARG A 90 -13.29 9.50 15.34
C ARG A 90 -14.30 10.62 15.23
N VAL A 91 -15.55 10.25 14.99
CA VAL A 91 -16.69 11.13 15.13
C VAL A 91 -16.50 11.79 16.48
N PRO A 92 -16.37 13.13 16.56
CA PRO A 92 -16.37 13.80 17.84
C PRO A 92 -17.71 13.47 18.47
N GLU A 93 -17.70 12.68 19.55
CA GLU A 93 -18.84 12.54 20.43
C GLU A 93 -19.25 13.97 20.80
N THR A 94 -20.34 14.42 20.20
CA THR A 94 -20.96 15.70 20.51
C THR A 94 -21.62 15.52 21.86
N GLY A 95 -20.82 15.57 22.92
CA GLY A 95 -21.31 15.79 24.26
C GLY A 95 -21.75 17.24 24.36
N LEU A 96 -23.05 17.46 24.53
CA LEU A 96 -23.65 18.37 25.52
C LEU A 96 -25.17 18.46 25.33
N LEU A 97 -25.92 17.73 26.15
CA LEU A 97 -26.96 18.35 26.97
C LEU A 97 -27.23 17.50 28.23
N PRO A 98 -27.29 18.10 29.43
CA PRO A 98 -27.56 17.38 30.66
C PRO A 98 -29.07 17.26 30.91
N THR A 99 -29.53 16.07 31.31
CA THR A 99 -30.81 15.92 32.03
C THR A 99 -30.60 15.01 33.24
N PRO A 100 -31.10 15.39 34.43
CA PRO A 100 -30.88 14.64 35.66
C PRO A 100 -31.90 13.49 35.82
N ALA A 101 -31.57 12.57 36.73
CA ALA A 101 -32.32 11.38 37.15
C ALA A 101 -32.18 10.20 36.17
N VAL A 102 -31.79 9.00 36.59
CA VAL A 102 -32.29 8.24 37.75
C VAL A 102 -31.15 7.36 38.28
N VAL A 103 -30.92 7.45 39.60
CA VAL A 103 -30.18 6.46 40.38
C VAL A 103 -30.93 5.13 40.27
N THR A 104 -30.27 4.11 39.73
CA THR A 104 -30.73 2.73 39.92
C THR A 104 -29.58 1.88 40.43
N ASP A 105 -29.82 1.45 41.66
CA ASP A 105 -29.06 0.63 42.57
C ASP A 105 -28.68 -0.72 41.92
N TRP A 106 -27.40 -1.08 41.91
CA TRP A 106 -26.91 -2.39 41.43
C TRP A 106 -26.49 -3.30 42.59
N ARG A 107 -27.28 -3.32 43.67
CA ARG A 107 -27.07 -4.25 44.78
C ARG A 107 -27.93 -5.50 44.64
N ASN A 108 -27.23 -6.63 44.55
CA ASN A 108 -27.61 -7.98 44.99
C ASN A 108 -28.62 -8.75 44.12
N SER A 109 -28.08 -9.61 43.23
CA SER A 109 -28.76 -10.83 42.78
C SER A 109 -28.10 -12.05 43.45
N GLU A 110 -28.41 -12.23 44.73
CA GLU A 110 -28.39 -13.55 45.38
C GLU A 110 -29.82 -13.87 45.76
N SER A 111 -30.41 -14.90 45.13
CA SER A 111 -31.24 -15.92 45.77
C SER A 111 -32.02 -16.66 44.68
N ASN A 112 -31.64 -17.90 44.42
CA ASN A 112 -32.53 -18.89 43.83
C ASN A 112 -33.00 -19.78 44.99
N ALA A 113 -34.26 -19.63 45.37
CA ALA A 113 -34.90 -20.38 46.44
C ALA A 113 -35.78 -21.49 45.87
N ASN A 114 -35.96 -22.52 46.70
CA ASN A 114 -36.90 -23.65 46.65
C ASN A 114 -36.48 -24.90 45.86
N LEU A 115 -36.34 -26.01 46.59
CA LEU A 115 -37.52 -26.87 46.80
C LEU A 115 -37.49 -27.57 48.18
N ARG A 116 -38.70 -27.71 48.74
CA ARG A 116 -39.07 -28.25 50.06
C ARG A 116 -38.97 -29.78 50.17
N SER A 117 -39.06 -30.22 51.43
CA SER A 117 -39.85 -31.37 51.96
C SER A 117 -38.98 -32.54 52.46
N GLN A 118 -38.83 -32.71 53.79
CA GLN A 118 -39.56 -33.66 54.66
C GLN A 118 -39.45 -35.11 54.11
N VAL A 119 -38.79 -36.05 54.80
CA VAL A 119 -39.09 -36.63 56.13
C VAL A 119 -37.79 -37.09 56.80
#